data_AF-A0A1D1UMJ6-F1
#
_entry.id   AF-A0A1D1UMJ6-F1
#
_cell.length_a   1.000
_cell.length_b   1.000
_cell.length_c   1.000
_cell.angle_alpha   90.00
_cell.angle_beta   90.00
_cell.angle_gamma   90.00
#
_symmetry.space_group_name_H-M   'P 1'
#
loop_
_entity.id
_entity.type
_entity.pdbx_description
1 polymer ?
#
loop_
_entity_poly.entity_id
_entity_poly.type
_entity_poly.pdbx_seq_one_letter_code
_entity_poly.pdbx_strand_id
1 'polypeptide(L)'
;MEGVQLSRISREFGLPIIWTTGSAAELENKAVYPNVILASPLVLTTTLFVTTTLSLIQYYGWETVYIVHDTAGPAYAAAVPVARGLQAALSQSGATVYRRGVDPSVLSDYTAVLTDIQKQARSEYLDSFSPPRNHAQSQCLTDFAVVCLAGHASSVRSFMVSAAKMGMTDGEYVR
;
A
#
# COMPACT_ATOMS: atom_id res chain seq x y z
N MET A 1 -6.87 4.83 18.41
CA MET A 1 -6.69 5.89 19.44
C MET A 1 -6.83 5.32 20.85
N GLU A 2 -7.85 4.49 21.10
CA GLU A 2 -8.12 3.85 22.39
C GLU A 2 -6.94 3.05 22.96
N GLY A 3 -6.22 2.29 22.13
CA GLY A 3 -5.11 1.46 22.63
C GLY A 3 -3.87 2.21 23.12
N VAL A 4 -3.59 3.39 22.55
CA VAL A 4 -2.50 4.26 23.03
C VAL A 4 -2.85 4.85 24.40
N GLN A 5 -4.10 5.29 24.58
CA GLN A 5 -4.57 5.82 25.85
C GLN A 5 -4.56 4.76 26.94
N LEU A 6 -5.08 3.57 26.66
CA LEU A 6 -5.08 2.45 27.61
C LEU A 6 -3.64 2.05 28.00
N SER A 7 -2.71 2.06 27.04
CA SER A 7 -1.29 1.78 27.30
C SER A 7 -0.65 2.84 28.21
N ARG A 8 -0.98 4.13 28.04
CA ARG A 8 -0.51 5.20 28.95
C ARG A 8 -1.06 5.02 30.36
N ILE A 9 -2.36 4.76 30.49
CA ILE A 9 -3.00 4.53 31.79
C ILE A 9 -2.35 3.33 32.48
N SER A 10 -2.21 2.18 31.80
CA SER A 10 -1.59 1.00 32.42
C SER A 10 -0.18 1.22 32.95
N ARG A 11 0.59 2.10 32.29
CA ARG A 11 1.93 2.49 32.74
C ARG A 11 1.88 3.22 34.08
N GLU A 12 0.92 4.11 34.27
CA GLU A 12 0.72 4.83 35.54
C GLU A 12 0.39 3.87 36.69
N PHE A 13 -0.30 2.78 36.39
CA PHE A 13 -0.66 1.75 37.37
C PHE A 13 0.35 0.60 37.48
N GLY A 14 1.46 0.62 36.71
CA GLY A 14 2.45 -0.45 36.70
C GLY A 14 1.92 -1.81 36.21
N LEU A 15 0.84 -1.81 35.42
CA LEU A 15 0.18 -3.02 34.94
C LEU A 15 0.75 -3.44 33.57
N PRO A 16 1.12 -4.71 33.36
CA PRO A 16 1.45 -5.18 32.02
C PRO A 16 0.18 -5.26 31.16
N ILE A 17 0.27 -4.83 29.90
CA ILE A 17 -0.78 -5.05 28.91
C ILE A 17 -0.27 -5.97 27.81
N ILE A 18 -1.06 -6.98 27.49
CA ILE A 18 -0.85 -7.82 26.31
C ILE A 18 -1.81 -7.38 25.21
N TRP A 19 -1.28 -6.76 24.17
CA TRP A 19 -2.03 -6.41 22.97
C TRP A 19 -2.02 -7.57 21.98
N THR A 20 -3.18 -8.18 21.78
CA THR A 20 -3.36 -9.31 20.86
C THR A 20 -3.89 -8.87 19.49
N THR A 21 -4.44 -7.66 19.41
CA THR A 21 -5.02 -7.08 18.19
C THR A 21 -4.57 -5.63 18.02
N GLY A 22 -4.34 -5.23 16.77
CA GLY A 22 -4.04 -3.84 16.41
C GLY A 22 -2.62 -3.60 15.87
N SER A 23 -2.53 -2.63 14.97
CA SER A 23 -1.33 -2.14 14.30
C SER A 23 -1.00 -0.73 14.80
N ALA A 24 -0.75 -0.59 16.10
CA ALA A 24 -0.30 0.68 16.67
C ALA A 24 1.23 0.70 16.72
N ALA A 25 1.87 1.10 15.62
CA ALA A 25 3.33 1.18 15.52
C ALA A 25 3.96 2.01 16.66
N GLU A 26 3.26 3.01 17.19
CA GLU A 26 3.71 3.79 18.35
C GLU A 26 3.97 2.94 19.60
N LEU A 27 3.23 1.84 19.79
CA LEU A 27 3.37 0.95 20.96
C LEU A 27 4.67 0.11 20.92
N GLU A 28 5.37 0.09 19.79
CA GLU A 28 6.69 -0.55 19.65
C GLU A 28 7.77 0.16 20.43
N ASN A 29 7.61 1.47 20.67
CA ASN A 29 8.61 2.27 21.35
C ASN A 29 8.68 1.90 22.85
N LYS A 30 9.59 0.99 23.22
CA LYS A 30 9.80 0.54 24.60
C LYS A 30 10.31 1.62 25.54
N ALA A 31 10.90 2.70 25.02
CA ALA A 31 11.25 3.85 25.86
C ALA A 31 10.00 4.60 26.34
N VAL A 32 8.91 4.57 25.58
CA VAL A 32 7.64 5.23 25.91
C VAL A 32 6.65 4.27 26.59
N TYR A 33 6.57 3.03 26.10
CA TYR A 33 5.62 1.99 26.53
C TYR A 33 6.34 0.70 27.00
N PRO A 34 7.10 0.75 28.11
CA PRO A 34 7.91 -0.38 28.57
C PRO A 34 7.08 -1.58 29.06
N ASN A 35 5.84 -1.33 29.53
CA ASN A 35 4.92 -2.34 30.09
C ASN A 35 3.98 -2.97 29.05
N VAL A 36 4.09 -2.57 27.78
CA VAL A 36 3.27 -3.11 26.69
C VAL A 36 3.97 -4.32 26.09
N ILE A 37 3.26 -5.45 26.06
CA ILE A 37 3.64 -6.68 25.35
C ILE A 37 2.79 -6.76 24.10
N LEU A 38 3.44 -6.87 22.96
CA LEU A 38 2.77 -6.95 21.66
C LEU A 38 2.79 -8.41 21.24
N ALA A 39 1.64 -9.08 21.38
CA ALA A 39 1.49 -10.50 21.05
C ALA A 39 1.04 -10.72 19.60
N SER A 40 0.60 -9.66 18.91
CA SER A 40 0.21 -9.74 17.52
C SER A 40 1.44 -9.72 16.59
N PRO A 41 1.51 -10.59 15.56
CA PRO A 41 2.50 -10.45 14.50
C PRO A 41 2.34 -9.13 13.72
N LEU A 42 1.23 -8.41 13.95
CA LEU A 42 0.97 -7.10 13.35
C LEU A 42 2.04 -6.04 13.69
N VAL A 43 2.80 -6.25 14.75
CA VAL A 43 3.87 -5.36 15.21
C VAL A 43 5.15 -5.49 14.37
N LEU A 44 5.24 -6.53 13.56
CA LEU A 44 6.27 -6.70 12.54
C LEU A 44 5.79 -6.27 11.14
N THR A 45 4.55 -5.75 11.02
CA THR A 45 3.91 -5.58 9.71
C THR A 45 4.61 -4.62 8.80
N THR A 46 5.13 -3.49 9.27
CA THR A 46 5.74 -2.53 8.32
C THR A 46 6.95 -3.16 7.64
N THR A 47 7.89 -3.69 8.41
CA THR A 47 9.10 -4.31 7.86
C THR A 47 8.79 -5.58 7.08
N LEU A 48 7.96 -6.49 7.61
CA LEU A 48 7.62 -7.74 6.90
C LEU A 48 6.85 -7.47 5.62
N PHE A 49 5.86 -6.57 5.67
CA PHE A 49 5.06 -6.22 4.50
C PHE A 49 5.93 -5.55 3.44
N VAL A 50 6.72 -4.54 3.82
CA VAL A 50 7.66 -3.88 2.89
C VAL A 50 8.62 -4.89 2.27
N THR A 51 9.24 -5.76 3.08
CA THR A 51 10.21 -6.76 2.58
C THR A 51 9.55 -7.77 1.63
N THR A 52 8.36 -8.26 1.99
CA THR A 52 7.63 -9.25 1.17
C THR A 52 7.16 -8.62 -0.15
N THR A 53 6.59 -7.42 -0.09
CA THR A 53 6.12 -6.70 -1.28
C THR A 53 7.29 -6.31 -2.18
N LEU A 54 8.41 -5.84 -1.62
CA LEU A 54 9.62 -5.55 -2.38
C LEU A 54 10.16 -6.80 -3.09
N SER A 55 10.23 -7.93 -2.37
CA SER A 55 10.70 -9.20 -2.95
C SER A 55 9.80 -9.66 -4.09
N LEU A 56 8.48 -9.47 -3.97
CA LEU A 56 7.52 -9.78 -5.03
C LEU A 56 7.75 -8.89 -6.26
N ILE A 57 7.87 -7.58 -6.06
CA ILE A 57 8.13 -6.61 -7.12
C ILE A 57 9.43 -6.95 -7.87
N GLN A 58 10.49 -7.26 -7.13
CA GLN A 58 11.78 -7.65 -7.70
C GLN A 58 11.72 -8.99 -8.43
N TYR A 59 10.97 -9.96 -7.91
CA TYR A 59 10.81 -11.27 -8.53
C TYR A 59 10.14 -11.18 -9.90
N TYR A 60 9.12 -10.33 -10.04
CA TYR A 60 8.42 -10.10 -11.30
C TYR A 60 9.11 -9.07 -12.21
N GLY A 61 10.17 -8.40 -11.72
CA GLY A 61 10.90 -7.41 -12.51
C GLY A 61 10.11 -6.13 -12.79
N TRP A 62 9.14 -5.77 -11.94
CA TRP A 62 8.38 -4.54 -12.12
C TRP A 62 9.26 -3.33 -11.80
N GLU A 63 9.53 -2.51 -12.81
CA GLU A 63 10.35 -1.30 -12.70
C GLU A 63 9.53 -0.09 -12.27
N THR A 64 8.23 -0.10 -12.53
CA THR A 64 7.31 0.98 -12.16
C THR A 64 6.24 0.49 -11.22
N VAL A 65 6.07 1.20 -10.11
CA VAL A 65 5.15 0.82 -9.04
C VAL A 65 4.27 1.99 -8.65
N TYR A 66 2.96 1.76 -8.65
CA TYR A 66 1.96 2.71 -8.20
C TYR A 66 1.37 2.27 -6.86
N ILE A 67 1.68 3.01 -5.80
CA ILE A 67 1.23 2.73 -4.42
C ILE A 67 -0.03 3.54 -4.13
N VAL A 68 -1.14 2.88 -3.86
CA VAL A 68 -2.39 3.49 -3.39
C VAL A 68 -2.55 3.18 -1.90
N HIS A 69 -2.84 4.17 -1.06
CA HIS A 69 -3.04 3.94 0.38
C HIS A 69 -4.16 4.81 0.97
N ASP A 70 -4.78 4.33 2.05
CA ASP A 70 -5.81 5.11 2.76
C ASP A 70 -5.18 6.35 3.45
N THR A 71 -5.86 7.50 3.40
CA THR A 71 -5.50 8.74 4.13
C THR A 71 -6.41 9.03 5.32
N ALA A 72 -7.47 8.25 5.49
CA ALA A 72 -8.40 8.33 6.61
C ALA A 72 -8.93 6.94 6.99
N GLY A 73 -9.67 6.88 8.10
CA GLY A 73 -10.28 5.63 8.58
C GLY A 73 -9.34 4.72 9.38
N PRO A 74 -9.82 3.54 9.79
CA PRO A 74 -9.11 2.65 10.73
C PRO A 74 -7.76 2.15 10.21
N ALA A 75 -7.63 2.01 8.88
CA ALA A 75 -6.47 1.52 8.17
C ALA A 75 -5.30 2.51 8.10
N TYR A 76 -5.61 3.81 8.15
CA TYR A 76 -4.68 4.91 7.89
C TYR A 76 -3.36 4.79 8.68
N ALA A 77 -3.47 4.48 9.97
CA ALA A 77 -2.34 4.44 10.89
C ALA A 77 -1.29 3.40 10.49
N ALA A 78 -1.69 2.31 9.81
CA ALA A 78 -0.79 1.29 9.28
C ALA A 78 -0.43 1.54 7.81
N ALA A 79 -1.39 1.98 6.99
CA ALA A 79 -1.20 2.16 5.56
C ALA A 79 -0.14 3.23 5.23
N VAL A 80 -0.09 4.34 5.98
CA VAL A 80 0.85 5.43 5.71
C VAL A 80 2.30 5.05 5.98
N PRO A 81 2.67 4.49 7.15
CA PRO A 81 4.04 4.02 7.38
C PRO A 81 4.49 2.95 6.37
N VAL A 82 3.63 2.00 6.02
CA VAL A 82 3.92 0.96 5.03
C VAL A 82 4.15 1.56 3.65
N ALA A 83 3.27 2.46 3.19
CA ALA A 83 3.41 3.13 1.90
C ALA A 83 4.72 3.94 1.82
N ARG A 84 5.10 4.61 2.91
CA ARG A 84 6.37 5.36 3.01
C ARG A 84 7.58 4.44 2.98
N GLY A 85 7.56 3.36 3.77
CA GLY A 85 8.65 2.38 3.81
C GLY A 85 8.85 1.69 2.46
N LEU A 86 7.75 1.30 1.81
CA LEU A 86 7.79 0.67 0.49
C LEU A 86 8.31 1.63 -0.58
N GLN A 87 7.82 2.87 -0.60
CA GLN A 87 8.32 3.90 -1.52
C GLN A 87 9.83 4.11 -1.35
N ALA A 88 10.30 4.24 -0.11
CA ALA A 88 11.73 4.43 0.16
C ALA A 88 12.58 3.24 -0.33
N ALA A 89 12.13 2.01 -0.07
CA ALA A 89 12.85 0.80 -0.47
C ALA A 89 12.89 0.62 -2.00
N LEU A 90 11.78 0.89 -2.69
CA LEU A 90 11.69 0.80 -4.14
C LEU A 90 12.50 1.89 -4.86
N SER A 91 12.47 3.13 -4.35
CA SER A 91 13.30 4.20 -4.91
C SER A 91 14.80 3.90 -4.76
N GLN A 92 15.21 3.19 -3.70
CA GLN A 92 16.60 2.73 -3.53
C GLN A 92 16.99 1.62 -4.53
N SER A 93 16.03 0.80 -4.98
CA SER A 93 16.28 -0.23 -5.99
C SER A 93 16.25 0.29 -7.43
N GLY A 94 16.00 1.59 -7.64
CA GLY A 94 15.94 2.21 -8.96
C GLY A 94 14.56 2.14 -9.64
N ALA A 95 13.52 1.68 -8.93
CA ALA A 95 12.17 1.65 -9.48
C ALA A 95 11.55 3.06 -9.54
N THR A 96 10.73 3.31 -10.56
CA THR A 96 9.88 4.50 -10.65
C THR A 96 8.68 4.30 -9.75
N VAL A 97 8.51 5.15 -8.73
CA VAL A 97 7.45 4.98 -7.74
C VAL A 97 6.50 6.16 -7.73
N TYR A 98 5.23 5.87 -8.00
CA TYR A 98 4.12 6.79 -7.78
C TYR A 98 3.44 6.43 -6.45
N ARG A 99 3.02 7.43 -5.68
CA ARG A 99 2.26 7.22 -4.44
C ARG A 99 1.08 8.16 -4.38
N ARG A 100 -0.11 7.60 -4.12
CA ARG A 100 -1.35 8.37 -3.96
C ARG A 100 -2.13 7.94 -2.72
N GLY A 101 -2.48 8.93 -1.92
CA GLY A 101 -3.40 8.78 -0.80
C GLY A 101 -4.86 8.92 -1.25
N VAL A 102 -5.76 8.12 -0.67
CA VAL A 102 -7.20 8.13 -0.94
C VAL A 102 -7.98 8.24 0.36
N ASP A 103 -8.96 9.14 0.42
CA ASP A 103 -9.93 9.12 1.52
C ASP A 103 -11.02 8.09 1.21
N PRO A 104 -11.12 6.98 1.96
CA PRO A 104 -12.08 5.94 1.67
C PRO A 104 -13.55 6.37 1.82
N SER A 105 -13.81 7.52 2.46
CA SER A 105 -15.15 8.12 2.57
C SER A 105 -15.57 8.89 1.32
N VAL A 106 -14.62 9.21 0.41
CA VAL A 106 -14.83 10.04 -0.77
C VAL A 106 -14.71 9.19 -2.03
N LEU A 107 -15.84 8.67 -2.54
CA LEU A 107 -15.83 7.76 -3.70
C LEU A 107 -15.20 8.36 -4.97
N SER A 108 -15.30 9.68 -5.16
CA SER A 108 -14.68 10.37 -6.30
C SER A 108 -13.16 10.28 -6.30
N ASP A 109 -12.53 10.09 -5.14
CA ASP A 109 -11.07 9.95 -5.05
C ASP A 109 -10.61 8.68 -5.77
N TYR A 110 -11.37 7.59 -5.70
CA TYR A 110 -11.04 6.35 -6.40
C TYR A 110 -10.98 6.55 -7.91
N THR A 111 -11.97 7.24 -8.50
CA THR A 111 -11.97 7.53 -9.94
C THR A 111 -10.76 8.37 -10.33
N ALA A 112 -10.44 9.41 -9.55
CA ALA A 112 -9.28 10.26 -9.83
C ALA A 112 -7.96 9.47 -9.76
N VAL A 113 -7.80 8.60 -8.77
CA VAL A 113 -6.61 7.74 -8.65
C VAL A 113 -6.52 6.74 -9.80
N LEU A 114 -7.62 6.12 -10.20
CA LEU A 114 -7.65 5.19 -11.33
C LEU A 114 -7.32 5.89 -12.66
N THR A 115 -7.81 7.12 -12.87
CA THR A 115 -7.43 7.93 -14.03
C THR A 115 -5.93 8.25 -14.04
N ASP A 116 -5.33 8.55 -12.88
CA ASP A 116 -3.89 8.80 -12.78
C ASP A 116 -3.09 7.52 -13.04
N ILE A 117 -3.49 6.39 -12.46
CA ILE A 117 -2.90 5.07 -12.75
C ILE A 117 -2.91 4.79 -14.25
N GLN A 118 -4.05 4.97 -14.91
CA GLN A 118 -4.19 4.75 -16.35
C GLN A 118 -3.26 5.69 -17.15
N LYS A 119 -3.10 6.93 -16.71
CA LYS A 119 -2.21 7.90 -17.35
C LYS A 119 -0.74 7.48 -17.23
N GLN A 120 -0.29 7.09 -16.04
CA GLN A 120 1.11 6.68 -15.83
C GLN A 120 1.42 5.40 -16.60
N ALA A 121 0.56 4.39 -16.49
CA ALA A 121 0.68 3.14 -17.23
C ALA A 121 0.80 3.38 -18.76
N ARG A 122 0.04 4.33 -19.30
CA ARG A 122 0.09 4.67 -20.73
C ARG A 122 1.31 5.50 -21.14
N SER A 123 1.82 6.37 -20.26
CA SER A 123 3.00 7.19 -20.56
C SER A 123 4.22 6.30 -20.82
N GLU A 124 4.42 5.28 -19.98
CA GLU A 124 5.55 4.37 -20.12
C GLU A 124 5.46 3.52 -21.38
N TYR A 125 4.25 3.11 -21.77
CA TYR A 125 4.03 2.44 -23.03
C TYR A 125 4.52 3.27 -24.23
N LEU A 126 4.26 4.57 -24.23
CA LEU A 126 4.66 5.46 -25.32
C LEU A 126 6.17 5.72 -25.35
N ASP A 127 6.83 5.75 -24.18
CA ASP A 127 8.28 5.94 -24.08
C ASP A 127 9.07 4.66 -24.47
N SER A 128 8.47 3.47 -24.31
CA SER A 128 9.06 2.19 -24.75
C SER A 128 9.01 1.93 -26.27
N PHE A 129 8.42 2.83 -27.06
CA PHE A 129 8.17 2.60 -28.49
C PHE A 129 9.41 2.84 -29.38
N SER A 130 10.18 1.77 -29.60
CA SER A 130 10.65 1.44 -30.94
C SER A 130 9.55 0.63 -31.65
N PRO A 131 9.05 1.02 -32.84
CA PRO A 131 7.84 0.44 -33.40
C PRO A 131 8.01 -1.07 -33.71
N PRO A 132 7.14 -1.95 -33.18
CA PRO A 132 7.10 -3.34 -33.62
C PRO A 132 6.49 -3.42 -35.02
N ARG A 133 7.15 -4.12 -35.94
CA ARG A 133 6.75 -4.21 -37.36
C ARG A 133 5.48 -5.01 -37.65
N ASN A 134 4.77 -5.58 -36.67
CA ASN A 134 3.57 -6.38 -36.95
C ASN A 134 2.50 -6.23 -35.86
N HIS A 135 1.31 -5.80 -36.28
CA HIS A 135 0.09 -5.77 -35.49
C HIS A 135 -0.41 -7.19 -35.17
N ALA A 136 -0.64 -7.49 -33.89
CA ALA A 136 -1.63 -8.46 -33.33
C ALA A 136 -1.23 -9.04 -31.94
N GLN A 137 -0.36 -8.38 -31.18
CA GLN A 137 -0.14 -8.75 -29.77
C GLN A 137 -0.45 -7.55 -28.89
N SER A 138 -1.46 -7.69 -28.02
CA SER A 138 -1.63 -6.85 -26.84
C SER A 138 -0.34 -6.95 -26.02
N GLN A 139 0.59 -6.02 -26.25
CA GLN A 139 1.84 -5.95 -25.50
C GLN A 139 1.50 -5.48 -24.09
N CYS A 140 1.64 -6.42 -23.17
CA CYS A 140 1.38 -6.29 -21.75
C CYS A 140 2.28 -5.20 -21.14
N LEU A 141 1.75 -4.45 -20.17
CA LEU A 141 2.52 -3.57 -19.30
C LEU A 141 3.35 -4.42 -18.32
N THR A 142 4.30 -5.20 -18.83
CA THR A 142 5.07 -6.18 -18.03
C THR A 142 5.88 -5.53 -16.91
N ASP A 143 6.10 -4.22 -16.98
CA ASP A 143 7.01 -3.49 -16.10
C ASP A 143 6.24 -2.64 -15.06
N PHE A 144 4.90 -2.67 -15.07
CA PHE A 144 4.06 -1.82 -14.22
C PHE A 144 3.26 -2.63 -13.19
N ALA A 145 3.33 -2.20 -11.93
CA ALA A 145 2.59 -2.80 -10.82
C ALA A 145 1.73 -1.79 -10.08
N VAL A 146 0.51 -2.18 -9.69
CA VAL A 146 -0.31 -1.41 -8.75
C VAL A 146 -0.34 -2.13 -7.40
N VAL A 147 0.15 -1.45 -6.37
CA VAL A 147 0.12 -1.93 -4.98
C VAL A 147 -0.96 -1.17 -4.22
N CYS A 148 -2.07 -1.86 -3.92
CA CYS A 148 -3.16 -1.31 -3.13
C CYS A 148 -2.98 -1.63 -1.63
N LEU A 149 -2.62 -0.62 -0.85
CA LEU A 149 -2.54 -0.63 0.61
C LEU A 149 -3.83 -0.06 1.22
N ALA A 150 -4.95 -0.68 0.90
CA ALA A 150 -6.24 -0.37 1.50
C ALA A 150 -6.44 -1.29 2.71
N GLY A 151 -6.49 -0.72 3.91
CA GLY A 151 -6.49 -1.53 5.14
C GLY A 151 -7.88 -1.98 5.59
N HIS A 152 -8.94 -1.63 4.86
CA HIS A 152 -10.27 -2.18 5.08
C HIS A 152 -10.83 -2.81 3.79
N ALA A 153 -11.48 -3.97 3.93
CA ALA A 153 -12.03 -4.71 2.80
C ALA A 153 -13.07 -3.90 2.00
N SER A 154 -13.77 -2.96 2.64
CA SER A 154 -14.69 -2.05 1.96
C SER A 154 -13.98 -1.08 1.02
N SER A 155 -12.81 -0.55 1.41
CA SER A 155 -12.03 0.36 0.57
C SER A 155 -11.51 -0.38 -0.67
N VAL A 156 -10.96 -1.59 -0.47
CA VAL A 156 -10.56 -2.48 -1.57
C VAL A 156 -11.73 -2.75 -2.52
N ARG A 157 -12.90 -3.11 -1.97
CA ARG A 157 -14.10 -3.37 -2.77
C ARG A 157 -14.51 -2.15 -3.59
N SER A 158 -14.56 -0.96 -2.97
CA SER A 158 -14.92 0.28 -3.67
C SER A 158 -13.92 0.61 -4.79
N PHE A 159 -12.62 0.46 -4.51
CA PHE A 159 -11.56 0.62 -5.51
C PHE A 159 -11.76 -0.33 -6.70
N MET A 160 -11.95 -1.63 -6.43
CA MET A 160 -12.16 -2.64 -7.47
C MET A 160 -13.44 -2.40 -8.29
N VAL A 161 -14.53 -2.00 -7.64
CA VAL A 161 -15.79 -1.68 -8.35
C VAL A 161 -15.60 -0.46 -9.26
N SER A 162 -14.88 0.56 -8.81
CA SER A 162 -14.56 1.73 -9.63
C SER A 162 -13.64 1.35 -10.80
N ALA A 163 -12.63 0.50 -10.57
CA ALA A 163 -11.76 0.00 -11.62
C ALA A 163 -12.54 -0.77 -12.70
N ALA A 164 -13.47 -1.65 -12.29
CA ALA A 164 -14.34 -2.38 -13.20
C ALA A 164 -15.23 -1.47 -14.05
N LYS A 165 -15.80 -0.43 -13.45
CA LYS A 165 -16.59 0.58 -14.18
C LYS A 165 -15.77 1.36 -15.21
N MET A 166 -14.45 1.45 -15.00
CA MET A 166 -13.51 2.11 -15.92
C MET A 166 -12.87 1.14 -16.92
N GLY A 167 -13.25 -0.14 -16.92
CA GLY A 167 -12.64 -1.16 -17.78
C GLY A 167 -11.20 -1.54 -17.37
N MET A 168 -10.80 -1.25 -16.13
CA MET A 168 -9.46 -1.55 -15.59
C MET A 168 -9.46 -2.88 -14.83
N THR A 169 -9.98 -3.95 -15.44
CA THR A 169 -10.11 -5.28 -14.82
C THR A 169 -9.41 -6.39 -15.60
N ASP A 170 -8.89 -6.08 -16.78
CA ASP A 170 -8.24 -7.08 -17.62
C ASP A 170 -6.81 -7.33 -17.12
N GLY A 171 -6.25 -8.50 -17.47
CA GLY A 171 -4.87 -8.90 -17.10
C GLY A 171 -3.76 -8.03 -17.70
N GLU A 172 -4.10 -6.83 -18.20
CA GLU A 172 -3.17 -5.80 -18.65
C GLU A 172 -2.53 -5.06 -17.47
N TYR A 173 -3.11 -5.12 -16.26
CA TYR A 173 -2.64 -4.37 -15.09
C TYR A 173 -1.93 -5.22 -14.02
N VAL A 174 -2.08 -6.55 -14.07
CA VAL A 174 -1.32 -7.53 -13.25
C VAL A 174 -1.26 -8.87 -14.01
N ARG A 175 -0.08 -9.38 -14.31
CA ARG A 175 0.17 -10.74 -14.80
C ARG A 175 1.38 -11.37 -14.14
#